data_AF-A0A8J2JAJ3-F1
#
_entry.id   AF-A0A8J2JAJ3-F1
#
_cell.length_a   1.000
_cell.length_b   1.000
_cell.length_c   1.000
_cell.angle_alpha   90.00
_cell.angle_beta   90.00
_cell.angle_gamma   90.00
#
_symmetry.space_group_name_H-M   'P 1'
#
loop_
_entity.id
_entity.type
_entity.pdbx_description
1 polymer ?
#
loop_
_entity_poly.entity_id
_entity_poly.type
_entity_poly.pdbx_seq_one_letter_code
_entity_poly.pdbx_strand_id
1 'polypeptide(L)'
;GKTDGSETTSNENQKLYYHRIGTSQEEDVLVAEFPDHPKWTVRSDVSDCGNYLIVCPQQDCRDNLVYFASLVEPLKEGINSKLELTPIITNFEADYDYVTNDGSVFHFRTNKNAPNYRIVSIDFNNPDINDWVTLVSEHPKDVLDWASAAAHDKLVVCYIHDVKSALSLLRLKDGSLVKNFPLEVGNVTEYSGKREHTDIFFQFTSFLSPGNIFHVDLADENMEARLFREVTLEGFDTSIFTTTQVFYPSKDGTQIPMFIVRKKDTPLNGNNLCLLGGGEYGENWHNGGRLLNKQNGFDDFHAAAEYLIDNNYTNPSKLVIQGGSNGGLLVGACVNQRPDLFGAAIAQVGVMDMLRFHKFTIGVVPLHSYKYIAEVQQKIGKLPSQTNPLMIRVDSKAGHGAGKPTTKLIDELTDVLSFVVQALDVKFHVNS
;
A
#
# COMPACT_ATOMS: atom_id res chain seq x y z
N GLY A 1 14.72 -16.06 19.43
CA GLY A 1 14.41 -17.41 18.89
C GLY A 1 15.23 -17.62 17.64
N LYS A 2 15.77 -18.82 17.41
CA LYS A 2 16.36 -19.17 16.10
C LYS A 2 15.22 -19.52 15.16
N THR A 3 14.82 -18.57 14.33
CA THR A 3 13.95 -18.84 13.17
C THR A 3 14.85 -19.07 11.97
N ASP A 4 14.64 -20.14 11.20
CA ASP A 4 15.37 -20.37 9.95
C ASP A 4 14.64 -19.77 8.73
N GLY A 5 13.44 -19.21 8.95
CA GLY A 5 12.64 -18.50 7.94
C GLY A 5 11.82 -19.44 7.07
N SER A 6 11.73 -20.73 7.42
CA SER A 6 10.93 -21.74 6.73
C SER A 6 9.63 -22.12 7.46
N GLU A 7 9.39 -21.52 8.64
CA GLU A 7 8.23 -21.83 9.47
C GLU A 7 6.93 -21.43 8.76
N THR A 8 5.96 -22.36 8.76
CA THR A 8 4.63 -22.13 8.16
C THR A 8 3.53 -22.03 9.22
N THR A 9 3.89 -22.16 10.50
CA THR A 9 2.97 -22.02 11.63
C THR A 9 2.47 -20.58 11.74
N SER A 10 1.24 -20.42 12.22
CA SER A 10 0.67 -19.10 12.48
C SER A 10 1.51 -18.33 13.49
N ASN A 11 1.72 -17.04 13.22
CA ASN A 11 2.42 -16.15 14.13
C ASN A 11 1.40 -15.56 15.12
N GLU A 12 1.50 -15.98 16.38
CA GLU A 12 0.59 -15.58 17.45
C GLU A 12 1.37 -15.06 18.67
N ASN A 13 0.69 -14.32 19.54
CA ASN A 13 1.19 -13.75 20.78
C ASN A 13 2.36 -12.77 20.55
N GLN A 14 2.18 -11.80 19.63
CA GLN A 14 3.14 -10.73 19.48
C GLN A 14 3.30 -9.99 20.83
N LYS A 15 4.54 -9.66 21.16
CA LYS A 15 4.92 -8.96 22.38
C LYS A 15 5.64 -7.67 22.02
N LEU A 16 5.42 -6.63 22.82
CA LEU A 16 6.15 -5.38 22.73
C LEU A 16 7.23 -5.36 23.81
N TYR A 17 8.48 -5.19 23.39
CA TYR A 17 9.65 -5.15 24.27
C TYR A 17 10.35 -3.79 24.18
N TYR A 18 10.97 -3.38 25.28
CA TYR A 18 11.88 -2.24 25.36
C TYR A 18 13.32 -2.75 25.47
N HIS A 19 14.13 -2.43 24.46
CA HIS A 19 15.55 -2.73 24.41
C HIS A 19 16.38 -1.52 24.85
N ARG A 20 17.41 -1.76 25.67
CA ARG A 20 18.38 -0.72 26.04
C ARG A 20 19.63 -0.85 25.19
N ILE A 21 20.06 0.25 24.56
CA ILE A 21 21.29 0.27 23.77
C ILE A 21 22.47 -0.17 24.65
N GLY A 22 23.22 -1.15 24.16
CA GLY A 22 24.40 -1.67 24.85
C GLY A 22 24.16 -2.90 25.74
N THR A 23 22.92 -3.39 25.85
CA THR A 23 22.59 -4.62 26.58
C THR A 23 22.34 -5.79 25.63
N SER A 24 22.32 -7.03 26.15
CA SER A 24 21.87 -8.20 25.40
C SER A 24 20.36 -8.14 25.15
N GLN A 25 19.88 -8.80 24.08
CA GLN A 25 18.44 -9.00 23.86
C GLN A 25 17.77 -9.79 25.00
N GLU A 26 18.54 -10.62 25.72
CA GLU A 26 18.03 -11.36 26.89
C GLU A 26 17.62 -10.44 28.05
N GLU A 27 18.10 -9.19 28.04
CA GLU A 27 17.79 -8.15 29.02
C GLU A 27 16.61 -7.26 28.59
N ASP A 28 16.00 -7.53 27.43
CA ASP A 28 14.87 -6.77 26.92
C ASP A 28 13.67 -6.87 27.88
N VAL A 29 13.08 -5.73 28.16
CA VAL A 29 11.97 -5.63 29.11
C VAL A 29 10.66 -5.78 28.36
N LEU A 30 9.85 -6.77 28.74
CA LEU A 30 8.49 -6.91 28.22
C LEU A 30 7.63 -5.74 28.71
N VAL A 31 7.20 -4.86 27.79
CA VAL A 31 6.43 -3.65 28.13
C VAL A 31 4.94 -3.81 27.93
N ALA A 32 4.51 -4.60 26.94
CA ALA A 32 3.09 -4.92 26.72
C ALA A 32 2.91 -6.29 26.05
N GLU A 33 1.85 -6.99 26.40
CA GLU A 33 1.37 -8.21 25.75
C GLU A 33 -0.14 -8.38 25.96
N PHE A 34 -0.79 -9.10 25.05
CA PHE A 34 -2.23 -9.35 25.07
C PHE A 34 -2.50 -10.87 24.97
N PRO A 35 -2.23 -11.66 26.03
CA PRO A 35 -2.28 -13.11 25.98
C PRO A 35 -3.69 -13.67 25.73
N ASP A 36 -4.73 -12.96 26.15
CA ASP A 36 -6.13 -13.34 25.90
C ASP A 36 -6.55 -13.10 24.43
N HIS A 37 -5.71 -12.40 23.67
CA HIS A 37 -5.92 -12.08 22.26
C HIS A 37 -4.69 -12.47 21.41
N PRO A 38 -4.43 -13.79 21.24
CA PRO A 38 -3.20 -14.30 20.63
C PRO A 38 -2.99 -13.85 19.17
N LYS A 39 -4.03 -13.38 18.48
CA LYS A 39 -3.94 -12.90 17.10
C LYS A 39 -3.69 -11.41 16.98
N TRP A 40 -3.75 -10.65 18.08
CA TRP A 40 -3.46 -9.23 18.02
C TRP A 40 -2.00 -9.00 17.68
N THR A 41 -1.83 -8.19 16.65
CA THR A 41 -0.58 -7.52 16.35
C THR A 41 -0.58 -6.16 17.02
N VAL A 42 0.60 -5.66 17.40
CA VAL A 42 0.75 -4.43 18.16
C VAL A 42 1.71 -3.53 17.40
N ARG A 43 1.20 -2.38 16.95
CA ARG A 43 2.00 -1.22 16.54
C ARG A 43 2.16 -0.29 17.73
N SER A 44 3.24 0.48 17.76
CA SER A 44 3.47 1.45 18.82
C SER A 44 4.30 2.63 18.35
N ASP A 45 3.99 3.81 18.87
CA ASP A 45 4.68 5.06 18.58
C ASP A 45 4.99 5.79 19.89
N VAL A 46 6.09 6.52 19.92
CA VAL A 46 6.37 7.49 20.99
C VAL A 46 5.90 8.85 20.53
N SER A 47 5.12 9.54 21.37
CA SER A 47 4.62 10.88 21.08
C SER A 47 5.75 11.87 20.77
N ASP A 48 5.49 12.90 19.97
CA ASP A 48 6.48 13.95 19.62
C ASP A 48 7.13 14.63 20.83
N CYS A 49 6.40 14.74 21.95
CA CYS A 49 6.94 15.31 23.19
C CYS A 49 7.77 14.31 24.04
N GLY A 50 7.90 13.05 23.59
CA GLY A 50 8.64 11.99 24.26
C GLY A 50 7.98 11.41 25.52
N ASN A 51 6.83 11.94 25.93
CA ASN A 51 6.24 11.65 27.24
C ASN A 51 5.24 10.48 27.24
N TYR A 52 4.81 10.01 26.08
CA TYR A 52 3.77 8.98 25.97
C TYR A 52 4.16 7.89 24.99
N LEU A 53 3.82 6.65 25.33
CA LEU A 53 3.79 5.52 24.41
C LEU A 53 2.34 5.33 23.96
N ILE A 54 2.12 5.37 22.65
CA ILE A 54 0.85 5.03 22.01
C ILE A 54 0.96 3.57 21.56
N VAL A 55 0.00 2.75 21.93
CA VAL A 55 -0.04 1.32 21.61
C VAL A 55 -1.31 1.03 20.84
N CYS A 56 -1.18 0.57 19.60
CA CYS A 56 -2.29 0.33 18.68
C CYS A 56 -2.38 -1.16 18.34
N PRO A 57 -3.06 -1.97 19.18
CA PRO A 57 -3.42 -3.33 18.82
C PRO A 57 -4.31 -3.36 17.58
N GLN A 58 -4.08 -4.34 16.72
CA GLN A 58 -4.83 -4.61 15.50
C GLN A 58 -5.00 -6.12 15.37
N GLN A 59 -6.20 -6.59 15.09
CA GLN A 59 -6.47 -8.02 14.96
C GLN A 59 -6.20 -8.53 13.54
N ASP A 60 -6.48 -7.71 12.54
CA ASP A 60 -6.54 -8.10 11.13
C ASP A 60 -5.63 -7.16 10.31
N CYS A 61 -6.00 -6.80 9.06
CA CYS A 61 -5.26 -5.84 8.24
C CYS A 61 -5.73 -4.38 8.42
N ARG A 62 -6.73 -4.16 9.27
CA ARG A 62 -7.54 -2.94 9.36
C ARG A 62 -8.10 -2.79 10.76
N ASP A 63 -8.46 -1.55 11.08
CA ASP A 63 -9.05 -1.09 12.33
C ASP A 63 -8.15 -1.36 13.53
N ASN A 64 -7.97 -0.36 14.39
CA ASN A 64 -7.10 -0.52 15.55
C ASN A 64 -7.72 0.03 16.83
N LEU A 65 -7.29 -0.57 17.93
CA LEU A 65 -7.49 0.00 19.25
C LEU A 65 -6.44 1.09 19.48
N VAL A 66 -6.66 1.89 20.52
CA VAL A 66 -5.67 2.87 20.97
C VAL A 66 -5.60 2.77 22.48
N TYR A 67 -4.43 2.40 22.97
CA TYR A 67 -4.04 2.48 24.36
C TYR A 67 -2.90 3.49 24.48
N PHE A 68 -2.71 4.05 25.67
CA PHE A 68 -1.53 4.86 25.94
C PHE A 68 -0.91 4.52 27.31
N ALA A 69 0.37 4.83 27.45
CA ALA A 69 1.08 4.83 28.73
C ALA A 69 1.94 6.09 28.86
N SER A 70 1.99 6.66 30.07
CA SER A 70 2.96 7.70 30.38
C SER A 70 4.37 7.12 30.50
N LEU A 71 5.33 7.77 29.87
CA LEU A 71 6.75 7.43 29.93
C LEU A 71 7.53 8.30 30.92
N VAL A 72 6.91 9.36 31.46
CA VAL A 72 7.60 10.38 32.28
C VAL A 72 8.27 9.79 33.52
N GLU A 73 7.56 9.01 34.33
CA GLU A 73 8.15 8.36 35.52
C GLU A 73 8.99 7.13 35.14
N PRO A 74 8.50 6.20 34.28
CA PRO A 74 9.29 5.02 33.89
C PRO A 74 10.65 5.33 33.28
N LEU A 75 10.81 6.45 32.55
CA LEU A 75 12.09 6.83 31.96
C LEU A 75 13.10 7.37 32.97
N LYS A 76 12.69 7.91 34.12
CA LYS A 76 13.63 8.42 35.14
C LYS A 76 14.44 7.30 35.78
N GLU A 77 13.80 6.16 36.02
CA GLU A 77 14.41 4.97 36.63
C GLU A 77 14.83 3.92 35.58
N GLY A 78 14.44 4.14 34.32
CA GLY A 78 14.57 3.20 33.22
C GLY A 78 13.44 2.16 33.23
N ILE A 79 12.80 1.95 32.08
CA ILE A 79 11.65 1.04 31.91
C ILE A 79 12.05 -0.40 32.25
N ASN A 80 11.65 -0.88 33.42
CA ASN A 80 12.09 -2.17 34.00
C ASN A 80 10.97 -3.20 34.16
N SER A 81 9.74 -2.84 33.79
CA SER A 81 8.55 -3.68 33.92
C SER A 81 7.52 -3.33 32.84
N LYS A 82 6.41 -4.07 32.82
CA LYS A 82 5.26 -3.79 31.96
C LYS A 82 4.71 -2.39 32.24
N LEU A 83 4.34 -1.67 31.19
CA LEU A 83 3.71 -0.37 31.30
C LEU A 83 2.22 -0.53 31.57
N GLU A 84 1.67 0.35 32.40
CA GLU A 84 0.24 0.43 32.63
C GLU A 84 -0.44 1.10 31.43
N LEU A 85 -1.19 0.30 30.66
CA LEU A 85 -1.88 0.76 29.47
C LEU A 85 -3.28 1.28 29.83
N THR A 86 -3.54 2.55 29.54
CA THR A 86 -4.86 3.16 29.67
C THR A 86 -5.60 3.06 28.32
N PRO A 87 -6.81 2.47 28.26
CA PRO A 87 -7.58 2.37 27.03
C PRO A 87 -8.20 3.72 26.64
N ILE A 88 -8.11 4.06 25.34
CA ILE A 88 -8.79 5.22 24.73
C ILE A 88 -9.85 4.74 23.73
N ILE A 89 -9.43 3.93 22.76
CA ILE A 89 -10.32 3.29 21.78
C ILE A 89 -10.29 1.78 22.02
N THR A 90 -11.46 1.19 22.27
CA THR A 90 -11.59 -0.21 22.70
C THR A 90 -12.38 -1.10 21.73
N ASN A 91 -12.78 -0.56 20.57
CA ASN A 91 -13.50 -1.29 19.53
C ASN A 91 -12.76 -1.20 18.18
N PHE A 92 -12.66 -2.32 17.48
CA PHE A 92 -12.19 -2.38 16.09
C PHE A 92 -13.30 -1.92 15.14
N GLU A 93 -13.39 -0.61 14.93
CA GLU A 93 -14.45 0.01 14.10
C GLU A 93 -13.92 0.96 13.02
N ALA A 94 -12.69 1.41 13.17
CA ALA A 94 -12.05 2.41 12.35
C ALA A 94 -10.53 2.35 12.57
N ASP A 95 -9.80 2.93 11.62
CA ASP A 95 -8.38 3.19 11.76
C ASP A 95 -8.16 4.47 12.60
N TYR A 96 -7.11 4.47 13.40
CA TYR A 96 -6.65 5.60 14.21
C TYR A 96 -5.13 5.68 14.13
N ASP A 97 -4.62 6.49 13.21
CA ASP A 97 -3.19 6.71 13.00
C ASP A 97 -2.77 8.00 13.74
N TYR A 98 -1.78 7.88 14.63
CA TYR A 98 -1.24 9.02 15.37
C TYR A 98 -0.57 10.02 14.41
N VAL A 99 -0.87 11.32 14.59
CA VAL A 99 -0.31 12.41 13.78
C VAL A 99 0.66 13.26 14.60
N THR A 100 0.21 13.80 15.73
CA THR A 100 1.01 14.59 16.69
C THR A 100 0.19 14.84 17.97
N ASN A 101 0.74 15.52 18.97
CA ASN A 101 0.00 15.93 20.18
C ASN A 101 0.51 17.24 20.80
N ASP A 102 -0.40 18.01 21.40
CA ASP A 102 -0.11 19.14 22.27
C ASP A 102 -0.48 18.82 23.71
N GLY A 103 0.53 18.47 24.52
CA GLY A 103 0.29 17.99 25.88
C GLY A 103 -0.57 16.72 25.86
N SER A 104 -1.76 16.79 26.47
CA SER A 104 -2.73 15.69 26.50
C SER A 104 -3.67 15.64 25.30
N VAL A 105 -3.63 16.62 24.39
CA VAL A 105 -4.49 16.64 23.20
C VAL A 105 -3.76 15.98 22.04
N PHE A 106 -4.24 14.81 21.62
CA PHE A 106 -3.65 14.01 20.55
C PHE A 106 -4.47 14.13 19.27
N HIS A 107 -3.79 14.23 18.14
CA HIS A 107 -4.40 14.29 16.82
C HIS A 107 -4.25 12.95 16.11
N PHE A 108 -5.37 12.42 15.63
CA PHE A 108 -5.43 11.14 14.91
C PHE A 108 -6.08 11.32 13.54
N ARG A 109 -5.46 10.74 12.52
CA ARG A 109 -6.13 10.47 11.25
C ARG A 109 -7.05 9.26 11.46
N THR A 110 -8.32 9.38 11.08
CA THR A 110 -9.30 8.31 11.26
C THR A 110 -10.35 8.29 10.16
N ASN A 111 -10.84 7.09 9.83
CA ASN A 111 -11.99 6.89 8.96
C ASN A 111 -13.32 6.69 9.74
N LYS A 112 -13.32 6.90 11.06
CA LYS A 112 -14.54 6.79 11.88
C LYS A 112 -15.61 7.78 11.40
N ASN A 113 -16.66 7.22 10.80
CA ASN A 113 -17.77 7.94 10.15
C ASN A 113 -17.29 8.91 9.06
N ALA A 114 -16.15 8.60 8.41
CA ALA A 114 -15.51 9.43 7.41
C ALA A 114 -14.69 8.54 6.45
N PRO A 115 -15.30 7.85 5.46
CA PRO A 115 -14.57 6.95 4.56
C PRO A 115 -13.37 7.59 3.83
N ASN A 116 -13.40 8.89 3.56
CA ASN A 116 -12.27 9.62 2.98
C ASN A 116 -11.25 10.12 4.00
N TYR A 117 -11.35 9.66 5.25
CA TYR A 117 -10.57 10.04 6.41
C TYR A 117 -10.69 11.52 6.80
N ARG A 118 -10.51 11.77 8.09
CA ARG A 118 -10.46 13.09 8.71
C ARG A 118 -9.40 13.11 9.80
N ILE A 119 -9.13 14.28 10.38
CA ILE A 119 -8.26 14.40 11.56
C ILE A 119 -9.10 14.87 12.74
N VAL A 120 -9.06 14.10 13.83
CA VAL A 120 -9.74 14.43 15.09
C VAL A 120 -8.72 14.68 16.18
N SER A 121 -9.11 15.52 17.14
CA SER A 121 -8.35 15.81 18.35
C SER A 121 -9.06 15.18 19.54
N ILE A 122 -8.30 14.44 20.35
CA ILE A 122 -8.77 13.70 21.52
C ILE A 122 -7.94 14.16 22.71
N ASP A 123 -8.56 14.74 23.74
CA ASP A 123 -7.89 15.00 25.00
C ASP A 123 -7.85 13.70 25.83
N PHE A 124 -6.67 13.16 26.09
CA PHE A 124 -6.53 11.92 26.86
C PHE A 124 -6.91 12.07 28.33
N ASN A 125 -7.02 13.30 28.85
CA ASN A 125 -7.60 13.54 30.17
C ASN A 125 -9.13 13.44 30.17
N ASN A 126 -9.77 13.59 29.01
CA ASN A 126 -11.22 13.48 28.82
C ASN A 126 -11.55 12.84 27.45
N PRO A 127 -11.30 11.53 27.28
CA PRO A 127 -11.29 10.89 25.97
C PRO A 127 -12.67 10.52 25.41
N ASP A 128 -13.77 10.95 26.07
CA ASP A 128 -15.12 10.64 25.63
C ASP A 128 -15.34 11.09 24.17
N ILE A 129 -15.92 10.20 23.37
CA ILE A 129 -16.10 10.44 21.94
C ILE A 129 -16.97 11.66 21.63
N ASN A 130 -17.86 12.03 22.54
CA ASN A 130 -18.72 13.21 22.38
C ASN A 130 -17.93 14.52 22.51
N ASP A 131 -16.73 14.48 23.10
CA ASP A 131 -15.86 15.63 23.31
C ASP A 131 -14.77 15.74 22.23
N TRP A 132 -14.72 14.82 21.25
CA TRP A 132 -13.76 14.88 20.17
C TRP A 132 -13.99 16.08 19.27
N VAL A 133 -12.90 16.77 18.89
CA VAL A 133 -12.94 17.93 18.00
C VAL A 133 -12.42 17.53 16.63
N THR A 134 -13.18 17.80 15.57
CA THR A 134 -12.68 17.63 14.20
C THR A 134 -11.72 18.77 13.86
N LEU A 135 -10.44 18.46 13.64
CA LEU A 135 -9.42 19.43 13.24
C LEU A 135 -9.40 19.62 11.71
N VAL A 136 -9.38 18.52 10.96
CA VAL A 136 -9.49 18.53 9.50
C VAL A 136 -10.71 17.72 9.14
N SER A 137 -11.68 18.34 8.47
CA SER A 137 -12.91 17.66 8.05
C SER A 137 -12.64 16.66 6.94
N GLU A 138 -13.51 15.65 6.84
CA GLU A 138 -13.50 14.73 5.71
C GLU A 138 -13.68 15.50 4.39
N HIS A 139 -12.85 15.20 3.41
CA HIS A 139 -12.98 15.80 2.09
C HIS A 139 -14.05 15.03 1.27
N PRO A 140 -14.94 15.72 0.52
CA PRO A 140 -16.09 15.07 -0.13
C PRO A 140 -15.74 14.08 -1.24
N LYS A 141 -14.50 14.10 -1.75
CA LYS A 141 -14.05 13.23 -2.85
C LYS A 141 -12.71 12.57 -2.55
N ASP A 142 -11.71 13.38 -2.29
CA ASP A 142 -10.32 12.96 -2.09
C ASP A 142 -10.12 12.26 -0.75
N VAL A 143 -9.34 11.18 -0.76
CA VAL A 143 -9.01 10.41 0.44
C VAL A 143 -7.78 11.05 1.11
N LEU A 144 -7.87 11.41 2.39
CA LEU A 144 -6.70 11.80 3.17
C LEU A 144 -5.85 10.55 3.43
N ASP A 145 -4.70 10.45 2.77
CA ASP A 145 -3.80 9.28 2.79
C ASP A 145 -2.94 9.24 4.04
N TRP A 146 -2.29 10.36 4.33
CA TRP A 146 -1.46 10.53 5.51
C TRP A 146 -1.35 12.01 5.91
N ALA A 147 -0.95 12.23 7.16
CA ALA A 147 -0.71 13.55 7.72
C ALA A 147 0.52 13.51 8.63
N SER A 148 1.31 14.57 8.64
CA SER A 148 2.50 14.69 9.48
C SER A 148 2.69 16.14 9.95
N ALA A 149 3.03 16.32 11.23
CA ALA A 149 3.31 17.64 11.78
C ALA A 149 4.72 18.12 11.41
N ALA A 150 4.83 19.40 11.10
CA ALA A 150 6.10 20.05 10.74
C ALA A 150 6.12 21.51 11.22
N ALA A 151 7.32 22.08 11.34
CA ALA A 151 7.54 23.47 11.70
C ALA A 151 6.74 23.95 12.93
N HIS A 152 6.62 23.08 13.93
CA HIS A 152 5.90 23.19 15.20
C HIS A 152 4.37 23.31 15.09
N ASP A 153 3.89 24.16 14.19
CA ASP A 153 2.50 24.63 14.12
C ASP A 153 1.81 24.32 12.77
N LYS A 154 2.43 23.51 11.92
CA LYS A 154 1.91 23.15 10.60
C LYS A 154 1.68 21.65 10.48
N LEU A 155 0.82 21.31 9.54
CA LEU A 155 0.48 19.95 9.19
C LEU A 155 0.63 19.77 7.68
N VAL A 156 1.52 18.88 7.27
CA VAL A 156 1.62 18.43 5.89
C VAL A 156 0.64 17.27 5.72
N VAL A 157 -0.25 17.37 4.75
CA VAL A 157 -1.25 16.35 4.44
C VAL A 157 -1.15 15.94 2.98
N CYS A 158 -1.23 14.63 2.74
CA CYS A 158 -1.33 14.08 1.39
C CYS A 158 -2.73 13.53 1.18
N TYR A 159 -3.40 14.03 0.15
CA TYR A 159 -4.66 13.48 -0.34
C TYR A 159 -4.41 12.63 -1.59
N ILE A 160 -5.28 11.65 -1.84
CA ILE A 160 -5.40 10.97 -3.12
C ILE A 160 -6.62 11.53 -3.85
N HIS A 161 -6.38 12.25 -4.94
CA HIS A 161 -7.39 12.77 -5.85
C HIS A 161 -7.37 11.97 -7.15
N ASP A 162 -8.38 11.12 -7.37
CA ASP A 162 -8.45 10.26 -8.55
C ASP A 162 -7.13 9.49 -8.80
N VAL A 163 -6.65 8.77 -7.78
CA VAL A 163 -5.40 7.98 -7.82
C VAL A 163 -4.13 8.82 -8.05
N LYS A 164 -4.14 10.11 -7.70
CA LYS A 164 -2.97 11.00 -7.78
C LYS A 164 -2.75 11.67 -6.44
N SER A 165 -1.50 11.80 -6.00
CA SER A 165 -1.20 12.55 -4.78
C SER A 165 -1.45 14.05 -4.97
N ALA A 166 -2.04 14.66 -3.95
CA ALA A 166 -2.22 16.11 -3.80
C ALA A 166 -1.70 16.51 -2.41
N LEU A 167 -0.59 17.24 -2.38
CA LEU A 167 0.09 17.61 -1.14
C LEU A 167 -0.32 19.01 -0.71
N SER A 168 -0.74 19.16 0.54
CA SER A 168 -1.20 20.43 1.11
C SER A 168 -0.56 20.69 2.47
N LEU A 169 -0.49 21.95 2.84
CA LEU A 169 0.00 22.45 4.11
C LEU A 169 -1.16 23.14 4.83
N LEU A 170 -1.46 22.68 6.04
CA LEU A 170 -2.51 23.21 6.90
C LEU A 170 -1.89 23.80 8.18
N ARG A 171 -2.64 24.63 8.89
CA ARG A 171 -2.27 25.06 10.26
C ARG A 171 -2.71 23.99 11.25
N LEU A 172 -1.82 23.58 12.16
CA LEU A 172 -2.15 22.60 13.20
C LEU A 172 -3.19 23.16 14.19
N LYS A 173 -3.23 24.48 14.39
CA LYS A 173 -4.13 25.14 15.33
C LYS A 173 -5.62 24.93 15.01
N ASP A 174 -6.00 24.96 13.74
CA ASP A 174 -7.40 25.02 13.32
C ASP A 174 -7.69 24.25 12.01
N GLY A 175 -6.69 23.57 11.44
CA GLY A 175 -6.82 22.83 10.20
C GLY A 175 -6.98 23.69 8.94
N SER A 176 -6.84 25.03 9.06
CA SER A 176 -7.00 25.94 7.93
C SER A 176 -5.90 25.74 6.88
N LEU A 177 -6.28 25.81 5.61
CA LEU A 177 -5.35 25.70 4.49
C LEU A 177 -4.35 26.87 4.49
N VAL A 178 -3.07 26.54 4.43
CA VAL A 178 -1.96 27.48 4.20
C VAL A 178 -1.58 27.49 2.73
N LYS A 179 -1.32 26.31 2.15
CA LYS A 179 -0.82 26.20 0.77
C LYS A 179 -1.10 24.82 0.17
N ASN A 180 -1.36 24.78 -1.13
CA ASN A 180 -1.29 23.56 -1.94
C ASN A 180 0.05 23.54 -2.69
N PHE A 181 0.74 22.40 -2.69
CA PHE A 181 1.94 22.22 -3.49
C PHE A 181 1.53 21.70 -4.87
N PRO A 182 1.86 22.40 -5.97
CA PRO A 182 1.53 21.92 -7.30
C PRO A 182 2.33 20.65 -7.60
N LEU A 183 1.63 19.57 -7.92
CA LEU A 183 2.22 18.29 -8.32
C LEU A 183 1.73 17.90 -9.71
N GLU A 184 2.58 17.23 -10.47
CA GLU A 184 2.16 16.57 -11.71
C GLU A 184 1.35 15.29 -11.41
N VAL A 185 0.89 14.60 -12.45
CA VAL A 185 0.27 13.28 -12.29
C VAL A 185 1.30 12.29 -11.77
N GLY A 186 1.10 11.79 -10.56
CA GLY A 186 2.00 10.85 -9.91
C GLY A 186 1.69 10.68 -8.44
N ASN A 187 2.65 10.13 -7.70
CA ASN A 187 2.52 9.81 -6.29
C ASN A 187 3.67 10.41 -5.48
N VAL A 188 3.34 10.90 -4.28
CA VAL A 188 4.31 11.15 -3.22
C VAL A 188 4.55 9.84 -2.50
N THR A 189 5.74 9.27 -2.65
CA THR A 189 6.06 7.92 -2.13
C THR A 189 6.82 7.94 -0.83
N GLU A 190 7.56 9.00 -0.55
CA GLU A 190 8.35 9.16 0.66
C GLU A 190 8.20 10.59 1.16
N TYR A 191 8.20 10.73 2.48
CA TYR A 191 8.16 12.03 3.16
C TYR A 191 9.11 12.00 4.36
N SER A 192 9.82 13.10 4.56
CA SER A 192 10.63 13.34 5.74
C SER A 192 10.43 14.78 6.19
N GLY A 193 9.91 14.93 7.40
CA GLY A 193 9.69 16.21 8.03
C GLY A 193 9.25 15.95 9.45
N LYS A 194 10.00 16.48 10.42
CA LYS A 194 9.67 16.35 11.83
C LYS A 194 9.02 17.62 12.34
N ARG A 195 8.22 17.48 13.39
CA ARG A 195 7.54 18.62 14.01
C ARG A 195 8.49 19.72 14.43
N GLU A 196 9.67 19.38 14.95
CA GLU A 196 10.67 20.36 15.40
C GLU A 196 11.47 21.04 14.27
N HIS A 197 11.33 20.59 13.02
CA HIS A 197 12.10 21.11 11.89
C HIS A 197 11.22 21.89 10.91
N THR A 198 11.80 22.91 10.29
CA THR A 198 11.15 23.71 9.25
C THR A 198 11.37 23.12 7.85
N ASP A 199 12.42 22.35 7.65
CA ASP A 199 12.69 21.66 6.40
C ASP A 199 11.83 20.40 6.27
N ILE A 200 11.18 20.25 5.12
CA ILE A 200 10.58 18.99 4.70
C ILE A 200 11.16 18.54 3.36
N PHE A 201 11.22 17.23 3.18
CA PHE A 201 11.59 16.58 1.94
C PHE A 201 10.50 15.60 1.55
N PHE A 202 10.20 15.51 0.26
CA PHE A 202 9.32 14.47 -0.25
C PHE A 202 9.83 13.95 -1.59
N GLN A 203 9.66 12.65 -1.80
CA GLN A 203 9.93 12.02 -3.09
C GLN A 203 8.64 11.93 -3.88
N PHE A 204 8.68 12.41 -5.12
CA PHE A 204 7.57 12.31 -6.07
C PHE A 204 8.00 11.46 -7.26
N THR A 205 7.19 10.44 -7.58
CA THR A 205 7.39 9.54 -8.73
C THR A 205 6.17 9.54 -9.65
N SER A 206 6.40 9.23 -10.91
CA SER A 206 5.35 9.04 -11.92
C SER A 206 5.77 7.94 -12.88
N PHE A 207 4.88 7.50 -13.76
CA PHE A 207 5.17 6.43 -14.73
C PHE A 207 6.40 6.72 -15.61
N LEU A 208 6.67 8.00 -15.88
CA LEU A 208 7.76 8.45 -16.75
C LEU A 208 8.81 9.28 -15.97
N SER A 209 8.74 9.29 -14.64
CA SER A 209 9.69 9.99 -13.78
C SER A 209 10.09 9.08 -12.62
N PRO A 210 11.33 8.57 -12.58
CA PRO A 210 11.74 7.48 -11.67
C PRO A 210 11.68 7.87 -10.18
N GLY A 211 11.67 9.15 -9.83
CA GLY A 211 11.46 9.62 -8.46
C GLY A 211 12.35 10.81 -8.10
N ASN A 212 11.83 12.02 -8.24
CA ASN A 212 12.54 13.25 -7.89
C ASN A 212 12.31 13.61 -6.42
N ILE A 213 13.34 14.13 -5.76
CA ILE A 213 13.26 14.59 -4.37
C ILE A 213 13.13 16.10 -4.37
N PHE A 214 12.14 16.60 -3.65
CA PHE A 214 11.88 18.01 -3.44
C PHE A 214 12.19 18.39 -1.99
N HIS A 215 12.62 19.63 -1.80
CA HIS A 215 12.84 20.27 -0.53
C HIS A 215 11.93 21.50 -0.41
N VAL A 216 11.32 21.70 0.75
CA VAL A 216 10.60 22.91 1.09
C VAL A 216 11.10 23.39 2.45
N ASP A 217 11.51 24.64 2.53
CA ASP A 217 11.68 25.33 3.80
C ASP A 217 10.35 25.98 4.21
N LEU A 218 9.72 25.48 5.28
CA LEU A 218 8.44 25.98 5.79
C LEU A 218 8.58 27.28 6.61
N ALA A 219 9.80 27.78 6.82
CA ALA A 219 10.04 29.11 7.37
C ALA A 219 10.14 30.20 6.29
N ASP A 220 10.42 29.83 5.04
CA ASP A 220 10.38 30.74 3.88
C ASP A 220 8.92 31.23 3.69
N GLU A 221 8.72 32.52 3.46
CA GLU A 221 7.39 33.12 3.23
C GLU A 221 6.66 32.44 2.06
N ASN A 222 7.39 32.07 1.01
CA ASN A 222 6.82 31.45 -0.17
C ASN A 222 6.63 29.94 -0.02
N MET A 223 7.37 29.26 0.86
CA MET A 223 7.32 27.80 1.06
C MET A 223 7.32 27.06 -0.30
N GLU A 224 8.31 27.34 -1.13
CA GLU A 224 8.41 26.80 -2.48
C GLU A 224 8.99 25.38 -2.45
N ALA A 225 8.37 24.46 -3.20
CA ALA A 225 8.95 23.13 -3.43
C ALA A 225 10.02 23.21 -4.50
N ARG A 226 11.28 23.13 -4.07
CA ARG A 226 12.45 23.19 -4.96
C ARG A 226 12.98 21.79 -5.20
N LEU A 227 13.34 21.50 -6.45
CA LEU A 227 13.99 20.25 -6.83
C LEU A 227 15.33 20.15 -6.07
N PHE A 228 15.43 19.16 -5.19
CA PHE A 228 16.62 18.88 -4.40
C PHE A 228 17.51 17.84 -5.09
N ARG A 229 16.90 16.77 -5.62
CA ARG A 229 17.58 15.77 -6.45
C ARG A 229 16.69 15.33 -7.59
N GLU A 230 17.25 15.37 -8.79
CA GLU A 230 16.67 14.75 -9.97
C GLU A 230 17.22 13.34 -10.14
N VAL A 231 16.36 12.39 -10.50
CA VAL A 231 16.77 11.05 -10.91
C VAL A 231 16.46 10.92 -12.40
N THR A 232 17.50 10.78 -13.21
CA THR A 232 17.39 10.66 -14.67
C THR A 232 17.77 9.26 -15.13
N LEU A 233 17.11 8.77 -16.18
CA LEU A 233 17.47 7.51 -16.84
C LEU A 233 18.34 7.80 -18.07
N GLU A 234 19.56 7.27 -18.08
CA GLU A 234 20.45 7.39 -19.24
C GLU A 234 19.90 6.55 -20.41
N GLY A 235 19.88 7.14 -21.61
CA GLY A 235 19.46 6.44 -22.84
C GLY A 235 17.95 6.22 -22.98
N PHE A 236 17.11 6.81 -22.14
CA PHE A 236 15.65 6.68 -22.21
C PHE A 236 14.97 8.03 -22.38
N ASP A 237 14.51 8.32 -23.60
CA ASP A 237 13.71 9.52 -23.88
C ASP A 237 12.26 9.30 -23.44
N THR A 238 11.88 9.91 -22.33
CA THR A 238 10.52 9.83 -21.77
C THR A 238 9.51 10.65 -22.59
N SER A 239 9.98 11.62 -23.39
CA SER A 239 9.12 12.55 -24.13
C SER A 239 8.34 11.89 -25.26
N ILE A 240 8.76 10.71 -25.73
CA ILE A 240 8.03 9.92 -26.73
C ILE A 240 6.87 9.13 -26.13
N PHE A 241 6.75 9.07 -24.81
CA PHE A 241 5.67 8.38 -24.10
C PHE A 241 4.61 9.36 -23.60
N THR A 242 3.43 8.84 -23.31
CA THR A 242 2.32 9.57 -22.72
C THR A 242 1.62 8.71 -21.70
N THR A 243 1.08 9.36 -20.66
CA THR A 243 0.20 8.76 -19.66
C THR A 243 -1.17 9.42 -19.79
N THR A 244 -2.22 8.61 -19.90
CA THR A 244 -3.61 9.10 -19.89
C THR A 244 -4.39 8.40 -18.80
N GLN A 245 -5.17 9.17 -18.04
CA GLN A 245 -6.17 8.63 -17.12
C GLN A 245 -7.51 8.53 -17.85
N VAL A 246 -8.11 7.35 -17.80
CA VAL A 246 -9.46 7.09 -18.31
C VAL A 246 -10.34 6.59 -17.17
N PHE A 247 -11.65 6.72 -17.33
CA PHE A 247 -12.64 6.12 -16.44
C PHE A 247 -13.55 5.22 -17.27
N TYR A 248 -13.66 3.96 -16.88
CA TYR A 248 -14.49 2.98 -17.57
C TYR A 248 -15.57 2.44 -16.62
N PRO A 249 -16.77 2.11 -17.12
CA PRO A 249 -17.80 1.51 -16.28
C PRO A 249 -17.45 0.04 -15.98
N SER A 250 -17.55 -0.35 -14.72
CA SER A 250 -17.61 -1.75 -14.32
C SER A 250 -18.99 -2.35 -14.63
N LYS A 251 -19.14 -3.65 -14.38
CA LYS A 251 -20.37 -4.41 -14.60
C LYS A 251 -21.58 -3.87 -13.84
N ASP A 252 -21.38 -3.28 -12.66
CA ASP A 252 -22.43 -2.64 -11.86
C ASP A 252 -22.64 -1.15 -12.19
N GLY A 253 -21.89 -0.61 -13.16
CA GLY A 253 -21.94 0.79 -13.57
C GLY A 253 -21.01 1.73 -12.79
N THR A 254 -20.27 1.23 -11.79
CA THR A 254 -19.27 2.04 -11.08
C THR A 254 -18.18 2.50 -12.05
N GLN A 255 -17.70 3.75 -11.92
CA GLN A 255 -16.64 4.30 -12.78
C GLN A 255 -15.25 4.05 -12.19
N ILE A 256 -14.41 3.31 -12.93
CA ILE A 256 -13.12 2.82 -12.43
C ILE A 256 -12.00 3.56 -13.15
N PRO A 257 -11.04 4.16 -12.43
CA PRO A 257 -9.91 4.81 -13.05
C PRO A 257 -8.90 3.79 -13.58
N MET A 258 -8.32 4.07 -14.74
CA MET A 258 -7.17 3.35 -15.26
C MET A 258 -6.17 4.33 -15.87
N PHE A 259 -4.89 4.13 -15.58
CA PHE A 259 -3.80 4.80 -16.28
C PHE A 259 -3.31 3.95 -17.43
N ILE A 260 -3.15 4.57 -18.60
CA ILE A 260 -2.61 3.94 -19.79
C ILE A 260 -1.31 4.67 -20.16
N VAL A 261 -0.20 3.94 -20.11
CA VAL A 261 1.12 4.43 -20.51
C VAL A 261 1.49 3.80 -21.85
N ARG A 262 1.82 4.62 -22.85
CA ARG A 262 2.20 4.16 -24.19
C ARG A 262 3.11 5.14 -24.92
N LYS A 263 3.75 4.71 -26.01
CA LYS A 263 4.36 5.66 -26.95
C LYS A 263 3.27 6.48 -27.64
N LYS A 264 3.54 7.78 -27.86
CA LYS A 264 2.58 8.74 -28.42
C LYS A 264 2.09 8.34 -29.81
N ASP A 265 2.98 7.80 -30.64
CA ASP A 265 2.74 7.37 -32.02
C ASP A 265 2.17 5.95 -32.16
N THR A 266 1.94 5.23 -31.05
CA THR A 266 1.38 3.88 -31.12
C THR A 266 -0.02 3.89 -31.73
N PRO A 267 -0.26 3.17 -32.85
CA PRO A 267 -1.57 3.10 -33.46
C PRO A 267 -2.55 2.28 -32.59
N LEU A 268 -3.75 2.82 -32.37
CA LEU A 268 -4.83 2.12 -31.66
C LEU A 268 -5.63 1.25 -32.64
N ASN A 269 -5.01 0.15 -33.07
CA ASN A 269 -5.57 -0.81 -34.04
C ASN A 269 -5.85 -2.20 -33.44
N GLY A 270 -5.84 -2.31 -32.12
CA GLY A 270 -6.07 -3.54 -31.37
C GLY A 270 -4.90 -4.51 -31.38
N ASN A 271 -3.76 -4.19 -32.00
CA ASN A 271 -2.68 -5.15 -32.20
C ASN A 271 -1.45 -4.92 -31.30
N ASN A 272 -1.56 -4.07 -30.28
CA ASN A 272 -0.45 -3.78 -29.37
C ASN A 272 -0.40 -4.80 -28.23
N LEU A 273 0.80 -5.23 -27.86
CA LEU A 273 1.02 -5.95 -26.60
C LEU A 273 0.67 -5.02 -25.44
N CYS A 274 -0.17 -5.49 -24.52
CA CYS A 274 -0.61 -4.72 -23.37
C CYS A 274 -0.37 -5.51 -22.09
N LEU A 275 0.21 -4.85 -21.08
CA LEU A 275 0.33 -5.38 -19.74
C LEU A 275 -0.66 -4.61 -18.85
N LEU A 276 -1.60 -5.33 -18.27
CA LEU A 276 -2.61 -4.82 -17.35
C LEU A 276 -2.33 -5.31 -15.93
N GLY A 277 -2.30 -4.38 -14.98
CA GLY A 277 -2.21 -4.63 -13.55
C GLY A 277 -3.29 -3.86 -12.80
N GLY A 278 -3.50 -4.21 -11.52
CA GLY A 278 -4.52 -3.58 -10.68
C GLY A 278 -3.92 -2.96 -9.42
N GLY A 279 -4.67 -2.05 -8.79
CA GLY A 279 -4.34 -1.43 -7.51
C GLY A 279 -5.61 -0.86 -6.85
N GLU A 280 -5.55 -0.64 -5.55
CA GLU A 280 -6.67 -0.11 -4.77
C GLU A 280 -6.96 1.37 -5.10
N TYR A 281 -8.26 1.73 -5.10
CA TYR A 281 -8.77 3.07 -5.39
C TYR A 281 -9.50 3.68 -4.19
N GLY A 282 -8.83 3.70 -3.03
CA GLY A 282 -9.37 4.29 -1.81
C GLY A 282 -10.38 3.42 -1.06
N GLU A 283 -10.93 3.99 0.01
CA GLU A 283 -11.67 3.26 1.04
C GLU A 283 -13.02 2.71 0.57
N ASN A 284 -13.80 3.54 -0.13
CA ASN A 284 -15.10 3.13 -0.66
C ASN A 284 -14.96 1.99 -1.67
N TRP A 285 -13.95 2.08 -2.54
CA TRP A 285 -13.59 1.02 -3.47
C TRP A 285 -13.16 -0.26 -2.75
N HIS A 286 -12.27 -0.13 -1.76
CA HIS A 286 -11.80 -1.25 -0.96
C HIS A 286 -12.96 -1.99 -0.25
N ASN A 287 -13.88 -1.25 0.37
CA ASN A 287 -15.08 -1.80 1.00
C ASN A 287 -16.03 -2.44 -0.03
N GLY A 288 -16.16 -1.83 -1.20
CA GLY A 288 -16.92 -2.35 -2.33
C GLY A 288 -16.33 -3.63 -2.95
N GLY A 289 -15.05 -3.93 -2.70
CA GLY A 289 -14.32 -5.07 -3.30
C GLY A 289 -13.82 -6.12 -2.30
N ARG A 290 -14.35 -6.17 -1.06
CA ARG A 290 -13.92 -7.12 -0.02
C ARG A 290 -15.06 -7.95 0.57
N LEU A 291 -14.69 -8.98 1.34
CA LEU A 291 -15.61 -9.90 2.00
C LEU A 291 -16.62 -10.50 0.99
N LEU A 292 -17.93 -10.33 1.23
CA LEU A 292 -18.99 -10.84 0.35
C LEU A 292 -19.00 -10.15 -1.03
N ASN A 293 -18.39 -8.97 -1.16
CA ASN A 293 -18.29 -8.21 -2.40
C ASN A 293 -16.97 -8.47 -3.15
N LYS A 294 -16.17 -9.47 -2.74
CA LYS A 294 -14.84 -9.73 -3.34
C LYS A 294 -14.89 -9.97 -4.85
N GLN A 295 -16.01 -10.43 -5.38
CA GLN A 295 -16.21 -10.62 -6.83
C GLN A 295 -16.14 -9.29 -7.61
N ASN A 296 -16.54 -8.16 -7.00
CA ASN A 296 -16.56 -6.86 -7.68
C ASN A 296 -15.18 -6.51 -8.21
N GLY A 297 -14.13 -6.65 -7.39
CA GLY A 297 -12.75 -6.39 -7.84
C GLY A 297 -12.27 -7.24 -9.02
N PHE A 298 -12.85 -8.43 -9.24
CA PHE A 298 -12.58 -9.25 -10.42
C PHE A 298 -13.39 -8.75 -11.63
N ASP A 299 -14.67 -8.44 -11.43
CA ASP A 299 -15.55 -7.86 -12.45
C ASP A 299 -14.99 -6.51 -12.95
N ASP A 300 -14.45 -5.68 -12.06
CA ASP A 300 -13.80 -4.40 -12.37
C ASP A 300 -12.55 -4.57 -13.25
N PHE A 301 -11.80 -5.64 -13.01
CA PHE A 301 -10.59 -5.97 -13.76
C PHE A 301 -10.91 -6.59 -15.12
N HIS A 302 -11.98 -7.38 -15.21
CA HIS A 302 -12.53 -7.82 -16.51
C HIS A 302 -13.01 -6.62 -17.33
N ALA A 303 -13.71 -5.67 -16.71
CA ALA A 303 -14.16 -4.46 -17.40
C ALA A 303 -12.98 -3.58 -17.89
N ALA A 304 -11.84 -3.54 -17.17
CA ALA A 304 -10.62 -2.91 -17.68
C ALA A 304 -10.11 -3.60 -18.96
N ALA A 305 -10.06 -4.93 -18.94
CA ALA A 305 -9.65 -5.72 -20.10
C ALA A 305 -10.56 -5.48 -21.31
N GLU A 306 -11.88 -5.53 -21.10
CA GLU A 306 -12.88 -5.26 -22.13
C GLU A 306 -12.76 -3.82 -22.67
N TYR A 307 -12.59 -2.82 -21.80
CA TYR A 307 -12.36 -1.44 -22.22
C TYR A 307 -11.13 -1.30 -23.14
N LEU A 308 -10.01 -1.94 -22.79
CA LEU A 308 -8.78 -1.90 -23.60
C LEU A 308 -8.98 -2.57 -24.97
N ILE A 309 -9.74 -3.66 -25.02
CA ILE A 309 -10.05 -4.39 -26.26
C ILE A 309 -11.00 -3.57 -27.14
N ASP A 310 -12.12 -3.10 -26.58
CA ASP A 310 -13.17 -2.37 -27.31
C ASP A 310 -12.68 -1.03 -27.87
N ASN A 311 -11.71 -0.41 -27.18
CA ASN A 311 -11.09 0.85 -27.62
C ASN A 311 -9.82 0.63 -28.46
N ASN A 312 -9.58 -0.59 -28.97
CA ASN A 312 -8.49 -0.92 -29.87
C ASN A 312 -7.08 -0.62 -29.31
N TYR A 313 -6.90 -0.64 -27.97
CA TYR A 313 -5.56 -0.61 -27.40
C TYR A 313 -4.86 -1.95 -27.65
N THR A 314 -5.58 -3.04 -27.48
CA THR A 314 -5.06 -4.41 -27.60
C THR A 314 -6.17 -5.36 -28.07
N ASN A 315 -5.91 -6.65 -28.04
CA ASN A 315 -6.87 -7.72 -28.26
C ASN A 315 -6.58 -8.87 -27.29
N PRO A 316 -7.51 -9.83 -27.11
CA PRO A 316 -7.32 -10.89 -26.13
C PRO A 316 -5.99 -11.64 -26.21
N SER A 317 -5.50 -11.99 -27.41
CA SER A 317 -4.25 -12.74 -27.55
C SER A 317 -2.99 -11.92 -27.23
N LYS A 318 -3.14 -10.60 -27.06
CA LYS A 318 -2.05 -9.67 -26.74
C LYS A 318 -2.21 -8.97 -25.39
N LEU A 319 -3.25 -9.29 -24.65
CA LEU A 319 -3.46 -8.78 -23.30
C LEU A 319 -2.83 -9.73 -22.28
N VAL A 320 -1.85 -9.20 -21.55
CA VAL A 320 -1.16 -9.85 -20.45
C VAL A 320 -1.68 -9.27 -19.15
N ILE A 321 -2.03 -10.10 -18.18
CA ILE A 321 -2.38 -9.65 -16.83
C ILE A 321 -1.30 -10.03 -15.81
N GLN A 322 -0.99 -9.13 -14.89
CA GLN A 322 0.02 -9.35 -13.86
C GLN A 322 -0.42 -8.81 -12.50
N GLY A 323 -0.10 -9.56 -11.44
CA GLY A 323 -0.41 -9.15 -10.08
C GLY A 323 0.34 -9.97 -9.02
N GLY A 324 0.68 -9.30 -7.91
CA GLY A 324 1.39 -9.87 -6.76
C GLY A 324 0.51 -10.01 -5.53
N SER A 325 0.73 -11.04 -4.70
CA SER A 325 0.02 -11.21 -3.41
C SER A 325 -1.51 -11.32 -3.60
N ASN A 326 -2.33 -10.41 -3.05
CA ASN A 326 -3.76 -10.30 -3.38
C ASN A 326 -3.99 -10.05 -4.89
N GLY A 327 -3.09 -9.35 -5.57
CA GLY A 327 -3.08 -9.25 -7.04
C GLY A 327 -2.81 -10.58 -7.75
N GLY A 328 -2.11 -11.52 -7.10
CA GLY A 328 -1.95 -12.88 -7.61
C GLY A 328 -3.26 -13.68 -7.54
N LEU A 329 -4.04 -13.48 -6.46
CA LEU A 329 -5.42 -13.99 -6.37
C LEU A 329 -6.30 -13.41 -7.49
N LEU A 330 -6.22 -12.08 -7.71
CA LEU A 330 -6.92 -11.40 -8.81
C LEU A 330 -6.61 -12.08 -10.15
N VAL A 331 -5.33 -12.25 -10.50
CA VAL A 331 -4.93 -12.92 -11.74
C VAL A 331 -5.50 -14.33 -11.84
N GLY A 332 -5.36 -15.14 -10.78
CA GLY A 332 -5.87 -16.51 -10.75
C GLY A 332 -7.39 -16.61 -10.90
N ALA A 333 -8.14 -15.74 -10.22
CA ALA A 333 -9.60 -15.67 -10.34
C ALA A 333 -10.02 -15.26 -11.76
N CYS A 334 -9.37 -14.23 -12.32
CA CYS A 334 -9.71 -13.70 -13.63
C CYS A 334 -9.50 -14.73 -14.75
N VAL A 335 -8.40 -15.48 -14.76
CA VAL A 335 -8.18 -16.52 -15.78
C VAL A 335 -9.12 -17.72 -15.63
N ASN A 336 -9.60 -18.01 -14.42
CA ASN A 336 -10.59 -19.07 -14.22
C ASN A 336 -11.99 -18.66 -14.71
N GLN A 337 -12.34 -17.38 -14.56
CA GLN A 337 -13.67 -16.86 -14.89
C GLN A 337 -13.79 -16.45 -16.36
N ARG A 338 -12.75 -15.80 -16.91
CA ARG A 338 -12.72 -15.25 -18.28
C ARG A 338 -11.37 -15.52 -18.97
N PRO A 339 -10.99 -16.79 -19.19
CA PRO A 339 -9.75 -17.12 -19.90
C PRO A 339 -9.74 -16.59 -21.34
N ASP A 340 -10.91 -16.31 -21.92
CA ASP A 340 -11.09 -15.76 -23.27
C ASP A 340 -10.54 -14.34 -23.46
N LEU A 341 -10.35 -13.58 -22.37
CA LEU A 341 -9.90 -12.19 -22.42
C LEU A 341 -8.38 -12.02 -22.47
N PHE A 342 -7.60 -13.06 -22.18
CA PHE A 342 -6.18 -12.93 -21.88
C PHE A 342 -5.31 -13.88 -22.69
N GLY A 343 -4.18 -13.37 -23.18
CA GLY A 343 -3.17 -14.16 -23.89
C GLY A 343 -2.19 -14.80 -22.91
N ALA A 344 -1.83 -14.07 -21.84
CA ALA A 344 -0.93 -14.56 -20.81
C ALA A 344 -1.29 -13.99 -19.42
N ALA A 345 -0.88 -14.71 -18.38
CA ALA A 345 -1.15 -14.35 -17.00
C ALA A 345 0.06 -14.63 -16.10
N ILE A 346 0.45 -13.65 -15.29
CA ILE A 346 1.59 -13.71 -14.37
C ILE A 346 1.09 -13.44 -12.95
N ALA A 347 0.92 -14.51 -12.17
CA ALA A 347 0.57 -14.41 -10.76
C ALA A 347 1.82 -14.57 -9.87
N GLN A 348 2.28 -13.49 -9.26
CA GLN A 348 3.43 -13.48 -8.36
C GLN A 348 2.97 -13.68 -6.92
N VAL A 349 3.58 -14.62 -6.19
CA VAL A 349 3.35 -14.84 -4.74
C VAL A 349 1.87 -14.81 -4.32
N GLY A 350 0.98 -15.35 -5.15
CA GLY A 350 -0.46 -15.17 -5.01
C GLY A 350 -1.11 -16.05 -3.94
N VAL A 351 -2.20 -15.55 -3.33
CA VAL A 351 -3.03 -16.31 -2.38
C VAL A 351 -4.06 -17.14 -3.14
N MET A 352 -3.75 -18.41 -3.39
CA MET A 352 -4.54 -19.26 -4.30
C MET A 352 -5.50 -20.25 -3.60
N ASP A 353 -5.40 -20.38 -2.27
CA ASP A 353 -6.24 -21.28 -1.48
C ASP A 353 -7.01 -20.47 -0.45
N MET A 354 -8.14 -19.94 -0.89
CA MET A 354 -8.99 -19.07 -0.08
C MET A 354 -9.70 -19.82 1.06
N LEU A 355 -9.68 -21.15 1.07
CA LEU A 355 -10.26 -21.96 2.14
C LEU A 355 -9.28 -22.16 3.31
N ARG A 356 -7.98 -21.98 3.08
CA ARG A 356 -6.94 -22.33 4.05
C ARG A 356 -5.87 -21.26 4.29
N PHE A 357 -5.92 -20.12 3.61
CA PHE A 357 -4.90 -19.05 3.77
C PHE A 357 -4.70 -18.65 5.24
N HIS A 358 -5.78 -18.57 6.04
CA HIS A 358 -5.77 -18.21 7.46
C HIS A 358 -5.05 -19.21 8.40
N LYS A 359 -4.58 -20.36 7.88
CA LYS A 359 -3.93 -21.41 8.68
C LYS A 359 -2.40 -21.31 8.69
N PHE A 360 -1.82 -20.41 7.90
CA PHE A 360 -0.39 -20.37 7.66
C PHE A 360 0.17 -18.96 7.86
N THR A 361 1.22 -18.84 8.67
CA THR A 361 1.95 -17.59 8.95
C THR A 361 1.02 -16.38 9.09
N ILE A 362 1.16 -15.40 8.18
CA ILE A 362 0.34 -14.20 8.02
C ILE A 362 -0.45 -14.21 6.68
N GLY A 363 -0.61 -15.39 6.05
CA GLY A 363 -1.54 -15.57 4.93
C GLY A 363 -0.94 -15.77 3.53
N VAL A 364 0.38 -15.70 3.35
CA VAL A 364 1.03 -15.97 2.06
C VAL A 364 2.21 -16.95 2.24
N VAL A 365 2.01 -18.18 1.79
CA VAL A 365 3.02 -19.25 1.79
C VAL A 365 3.14 -19.90 0.40
N PRO A 366 4.33 -20.39 -0.02
CA PRO A 366 4.56 -20.93 -1.36
C PRO A 366 3.62 -22.09 -1.78
N LEU A 367 3.04 -22.80 -0.81
CA LEU A 367 2.06 -23.88 -1.09
C LEU A 367 0.85 -23.40 -1.91
N HIS A 368 0.50 -22.11 -1.85
CA HIS A 368 -0.57 -21.56 -2.68
C HIS A 368 -0.23 -21.73 -4.17
N SER A 369 0.94 -21.28 -4.60
CA SER A 369 1.39 -21.43 -5.98
C SER A 369 1.56 -22.91 -6.37
N TYR A 370 2.13 -23.75 -5.49
CA TYR A 370 2.32 -25.17 -5.77
C TYR A 370 1.02 -25.93 -6.00
N LYS A 371 0.03 -25.74 -5.12
CA LYS A 371 -1.27 -26.41 -5.24
C LYS A 371 -2.02 -25.92 -6.48
N TYR A 372 -1.98 -24.62 -6.73
CA TYR A 372 -2.67 -24.03 -7.88
C TYR A 372 -2.13 -24.56 -9.20
N ILE A 373 -0.80 -24.51 -9.41
CA ILE A 373 -0.22 -24.95 -10.67
C ILE A 373 -0.41 -26.46 -10.90
N ALA A 374 -0.33 -27.28 -9.84
CA ALA A 374 -0.58 -28.71 -9.93
C ALA A 374 -2.01 -29.02 -10.39
N GLU A 375 -3.01 -28.34 -9.79
CA GLU A 375 -4.42 -28.52 -10.16
C GLU A 375 -4.68 -28.08 -11.60
N VAL A 376 -4.16 -26.91 -12.01
CA VAL A 376 -4.32 -26.39 -13.37
C VAL A 376 -3.71 -27.34 -14.39
N GLN A 377 -2.46 -27.80 -14.17
CA GLN A 377 -1.81 -28.78 -15.05
C GLN A 377 -2.57 -30.11 -15.11
N GLN A 378 -3.12 -30.58 -13.98
CA GLN A 378 -3.91 -31.80 -13.92
C GLN A 378 -5.24 -31.68 -14.70
N LYS A 379 -5.94 -30.55 -14.55
CA LYS A 379 -7.28 -30.34 -15.11
C LYS A 379 -7.27 -30.05 -16.59
N ILE A 380 -6.39 -29.15 -17.04
CA ILE A 380 -6.42 -28.65 -18.42
C ILE A 380 -5.17 -28.99 -19.23
N GLY A 381 -4.06 -29.37 -18.59
CA GLY A 381 -2.78 -29.57 -19.28
C GLY A 381 -2.74 -30.74 -20.27
N LYS A 382 -3.76 -31.62 -20.26
CA LYS A 382 -3.92 -32.72 -21.23
C LYS A 382 -4.98 -32.43 -22.30
N LEU A 383 -5.67 -31.29 -22.23
CA LEU A 383 -6.67 -30.93 -23.24
C LEU A 383 -5.95 -30.58 -24.55
N PRO A 384 -6.38 -31.13 -25.70
CA PRO A 384 -5.76 -30.79 -27.00
C PRO A 384 -5.82 -29.30 -27.35
N SER A 385 -6.83 -28.59 -26.83
CA SER A 385 -6.99 -27.14 -26.98
C SER A 385 -6.05 -26.33 -26.10
N GLN A 386 -5.46 -26.92 -25.06
CA GLN A 386 -4.52 -26.24 -24.18
C GLN A 386 -3.10 -26.35 -24.75
N THR A 387 -2.74 -25.40 -25.60
CA THR A 387 -1.40 -25.30 -26.20
C THR A 387 -0.49 -24.34 -25.43
N ASN A 388 -1.08 -23.44 -24.62
CA ASN A 388 -0.32 -22.44 -23.88
C ASN A 388 0.43 -23.08 -22.70
N PRO A 389 1.69 -22.67 -22.43
CA PRO A 389 2.50 -23.21 -21.35
C PRO A 389 1.90 -22.92 -19.97
N LEU A 390 1.92 -23.91 -19.09
CA LEU A 390 1.48 -23.81 -17.69
C LEU A 390 2.69 -24.06 -16.79
N MET A 391 3.30 -23.00 -16.27
CA MET A 391 4.61 -23.06 -15.60
C MET A 391 4.59 -22.42 -14.21
N ILE A 392 5.58 -22.78 -13.39
CA ILE A 392 5.91 -22.12 -12.13
C ILE A 392 7.40 -21.86 -12.07
N ARG A 393 7.78 -20.64 -11.66
CA ARG A 393 9.15 -20.28 -11.29
C ARG A 393 9.22 -20.19 -9.77
N VAL A 394 10.16 -20.91 -9.17
CA VAL A 394 10.41 -20.88 -7.72
C VAL A 394 11.82 -20.38 -7.49
N ASP A 395 11.94 -19.18 -6.94
CA ASP A 395 13.23 -18.64 -6.56
C ASP A 395 13.67 -19.16 -5.18
N SER A 396 14.98 -19.23 -4.96
CA SER A 396 15.58 -19.62 -3.69
C SER A 396 16.21 -18.41 -2.99
N LYS A 397 16.21 -18.40 -1.66
CA LYS A 397 16.73 -17.29 -0.84
C LYS A 397 16.07 -15.94 -1.18
N ALA A 398 14.77 -15.99 -1.46
CA ALA A 398 13.93 -14.82 -1.71
C ALA A 398 12.53 -15.09 -1.11
N GLY A 399 11.92 -14.05 -0.53
CA GLY A 399 10.60 -14.11 0.09
C GLY A 399 9.54 -13.32 -0.68
N HIS A 400 8.61 -12.72 0.04
CA HIS A 400 7.43 -12.04 -0.52
C HIS A 400 7.77 -10.88 -1.48
N GLY A 401 8.88 -10.18 -1.25
CA GLY A 401 9.36 -9.13 -2.16
C GLY A 401 10.22 -8.06 -1.49
N ALA A 402 9.81 -7.59 -0.30
CA ALA A 402 10.54 -6.57 0.45
C ALA A 402 11.98 -7.04 0.76
N GLY A 403 12.96 -6.17 0.49
CA GLY A 403 14.38 -6.47 0.68
C GLY A 403 14.98 -7.46 -0.34
N LYS A 404 14.24 -7.86 -1.39
CA LYS A 404 14.79 -8.70 -2.47
C LYS A 404 15.94 -7.95 -3.17
N PRO A 405 17.13 -8.57 -3.33
CA PRO A 405 18.25 -7.93 -4.01
C PRO A 405 17.91 -7.50 -5.43
N THR A 406 18.46 -6.37 -5.89
CA THR A 406 18.23 -5.82 -7.23
C THR A 406 18.53 -6.82 -8.34
N THR A 407 19.56 -7.65 -8.19
CA THR A 407 19.89 -8.71 -9.17
C THR A 407 18.74 -9.70 -9.35
N LYS A 408 18.15 -10.17 -8.26
CA LYS A 408 16.99 -11.09 -8.30
C LYS A 408 15.73 -10.42 -8.84
N LEU A 409 15.53 -9.12 -8.58
CA LEU A 409 14.45 -8.35 -9.19
C LEU A 409 14.62 -8.25 -10.71
N ILE A 410 15.84 -7.98 -11.18
CA ILE A 410 16.17 -7.95 -12.62
C ILE A 410 15.95 -9.33 -13.25
N ASP A 411 16.44 -10.41 -12.62
CA ASP A 411 16.24 -11.78 -13.12
C ASP A 411 14.75 -12.14 -13.20
N GLU A 412 13.97 -11.79 -12.18
CA GLU A 412 12.52 -12.03 -12.17
C GLU A 412 11.79 -11.26 -13.27
N LEU A 413 12.09 -9.97 -13.45
CA LEU A 413 11.51 -9.17 -14.53
C LEU A 413 11.92 -9.68 -15.90
N THR A 414 13.18 -10.13 -16.04
CA THR A 414 13.69 -10.74 -17.29
C THR A 414 12.94 -12.03 -17.61
N ASP A 415 12.72 -12.89 -16.63
CA ASP A 415 11.96 -14.13 -16.79
C ASP A 415 10.50 -13.86 -17.16
N VAL A 416 9.85 -12.88 -16.51
CA VAL A 416 8.48 -12.46 -16.83
C VAL A 416 8.37 -11.96 -18.27
N LEU A 417 9.24 -11.05 -18.69
CA LEU A 417 9.23 -10.52 -20.05
C LEU A 417 9.59 -11.59 -21.08
N SER A 418 10.55 -12.46 -20.79
CA SER A 418 10.92 -13.59 -21.66
C SER A 418 9.78 -14.57 -21.84
N PHE A 419 9.03 -14.86 -20.76
CA PHE A 419 7.84 -15.70 -20.81
C PHE A 419 6.76 -15.05 -21.70
N VAL A 420 6.46 -13.77 -21.50
CA VAL A 420 5.47 -13.05 -22.33
C VAL A 420 5.86 -13.07 -23.81
N VAL A 421 7.13 -12.79 -24.11
CA VAL A 421 7.66 -12.81 -25.48
C VAL A 421 7.49 -14.18 -26.13
N GLN A 422 7.83 -15.25 -25.43
CA GLN A 422 7.73 -16.62 -25.96
C GLN A 422 6.28 -17.11 -26.04
N ALA A 423 5.47 -16.85 -25.01
CA ALA A 423 4.10 -17.34 -24.93
C ALA A 423 3.18 -16.68 -25.98
N LEU A 424 3.47 -15.43 -26.34
CA LEU A 424 2.65 -14.64 -27.27
C LEU A 424 3.31 -14.42 -28.64
N ASP A 425 4.44 -15.08 -28.91
CA ASP A 425 5.23 -14.94 -30.14
C ASP A 425 5.51 -13.47 -30.52
N VAL A 426 5.90 -12.68 -29.52
CA VAL A 426 6.15 -11.24 -29.70
C VAL A 426 7.55 -11.03 -30.26
N LYS A 427 7.67 -10.17 -31.28
CA LYS A 427 8.98 -9.79 -31.82
C LYS A 427 9.62 -8.71 -30.96
N PHE A 428 10.82 -8.98 -30.48
CA PHE A 428 11.65 -7.96 -29.84
C PHE A 428 12.27 -7.04 -30.89
N HIS A 429 12.06 -5.73 -30.74
CA HIS A 429 12.69 -4.73 -31.60
C HIS A 429 13.87 -4.12 -30.86
N VAL A 430 15.10 -4.48 -31.27
CA VAL A 430 16.30 -3.79 -30.83
C VAL A 430 16.41 -2.51 -31.66
N ASN A 431 16.21 -1.36 -31.04
CA ASN A 431 16.58 -0.09 -31.68
C ASN A 431 18.11 -0.05 -31.75
N SER A 432 18.65 -0.14 -32.97
CA SER A 432 20.08 0.00 -33.28
C SER A 432 20.54 1.44 -33.20
#